data_AF-A0A0M3SJJ9-F1
#
_entry.id   AF-A0A0M3SJJ9-F1
#
_cell.length_a   1.000
_cell.length_b   1.000
_cell.length_c   1.000
_cell.angle_alpha   90.00
_cell.angle_beta   90.00
_cell.angle_gamma   90.00
#
_symmetry.space_group_name_H-M   'P 1'
#
loop_
_entity.id
_entity.type
_entity.pdbx_description
1 polymer ?
#
loop_
_entity_poly.entity_id
_entity_poly.type
_entity_poly.pdbx_seq_one_letter_code
_entity_poly.pdbx_strand_id
1 'polypeptide(L)'
;MDLKEQFKMITNIKNSRDLKYKPLSENYLLHFINNLLMTRSNFNTLELNQTKYKVSGTYLMYSIVNNKLNFCYVGESRNIISRFKQHVNGFKTSKERFYSKLRTKVNDIEDISFLILDQIDDQNERLIKETYYIYSTKSKFYSLNTKLVNRKMKCPKGHGMVKSFLNYEKNIEKLKLVIYGKCTNKKCKETFVIK
;
A
#
# COMPACT_ATOMS: atom_id res chain seq x y z
N MET A 1 -16.14 2.75 -24.30
CA MET A 1 -14.75 3.01 -23.88
C MET A 1 -14.00 1.70 -23.96
N ASP A 2 -12.98 1.62 -24.81
CA ASP A 2 -12.19 0.39 -24.95
C ASP A 2 -11.36 0.12 -23.67
N LEU A 3 -10.77 -1.08 -23.54
CA LEU A 3 -9.96 -1.43 -22.36
C LEU A 3 -8.73 -0.55 -22.17
N LYS A 4 -8.15 -0.05 -23.28
CA LYS A 4 -6.95 0.78 -23.27
C LYS A 4 -7.27 2.17 -22.71
N GLU A 5 -8.40 2.74 -23.10
CA GLU A 5 -8.95 3.99 -22.58
C GLU A 5 -9.30 3.86 -21.09
N GLN A 6 -9.99 2.77 -20.71
CA GLN A 6 -10.29 2.49 -19.30
C GLN A 6 -9.00 2.39 -18.46
N PHE A 7 -8.00 1.66 -18.96
CA PHE A 7 -6.71 1.54 -18.30
C PHE A 7 -5.96 2.89 -18.20
N LYS A 8 -6.02 3.72 -19.25
CA LYS A 8 -5.45 5.07 -19.25
C LYS A 8 -6.14 5.94 -18.19
N MET A 9 -7.46 5.86 -18.07
CA MET A 9 -8.21 6.57 -17.03
C MET A 9 -7.76 6.15 -15.63
N ILE A 10 -7.65 4.84 -15.36
CA ILE A 10 -7.16 4.35 -14.06
C ILE A 10 -5.72 4.80 -13.80
N THR A 11 -4.87 4.76 -14.82
CA THR A 11 -3.50 5.25 -14.72
C THR A 11 -3.47 6.72 -14.35
N ASN A 12 -4.34 7.55 -14.93
CA ASN A 12 -4.46 8.95 -14.58
C ASN A 12 -4.94 9.14 -13.13
N ILE A 13 -5.98 8.41 -12.71
CA ILE A 13 -6.49 8.45 -11.33
C ILE A 13 -5.38 8.13 -10.32
N LYS A 14 -4.57 7.10 -10.59
CA LYS A 14 -3.49 6.66 -9.67
C LYS A 14 -2.24 7.55 -9.71
N ASN A 15 -1.94 8.22 -10.82
CA ASN A 15 -0.63 8.87 -11.04
C ASN A 15 -0.68 10.39 -11.23
N SER A 16 -1.84 10.99 -11.47
CA SER A 16 -1.98 12.42 -11.72
C SER A 16 -2.16 13.23 -10.44
N ARG A 17 -1.74 14.50 -10.47
CA ARG A 17 -2.03 15.52 -9.46
C ARG A 17 -3.16 16.47 -9.88
N ASP A 18 -3.75 16.26 -11.06
CA ASP A 18 -4.90 17.03 -11.53
C ASP A 18 -6.11 16.80 -10.62
N LEU A 19 -6.65 17.90 -10.08
CA LEU A 19 -7.71 17.90 -9.06
C LEU A 19 -8.98 17.18 -9.52
N LYS A 20 -9.26 17.10 -10.83
CA LYS A 20 -10.43 16.36 -11.33
C LYS A 20 -10.41 14.87 -11.01
N TYR A 21 -9.23 14.29 -10.80
CA TYR A 21 -9.08 12.88 -10.44
C TYR A 21 -9.09 12.63 -8.94
N LYS A 22 -9.01 13.69 -8.11
CA LYS A 22 -8.94 13.57 -6.66
C LYS A 22 -10.19 12.87 -6.08
N PRO A 23 -11.44 13.26 -6.43
CA PRO A 23 -12.63 12.59 -5.89
C PRO A 23 -12.72 11.11 -6.31
N LEU A 24 -12.37 10.79 -7.56
CA LEU A 24 -12.35 9.42 -8.05
C LEU A 24 -11.33 8.55 -7.29
N SER A 25 -10.15 9.12 -7.00
CA SER A 25 -9.15 8.44 -6.19
C SER A 25 -9.62 8.25 -4.75
N GLU A 26 -10.33 9.21 -4.16
CA GLU A 26 -10.85 9.12 -2.80
C GLU A 26 -11.90 8.03 -2.67
N ASN A 27 -12.93 8.08 -3.53
CA ASN A 27 -14.04 7.13 -3.52
C ASN A 27 -13.55 5.68 -3.68
N TYR A 28 -12.63 5.46 -4.61
CA TYR A 28 -12.03 4.14 -4.81
C TYR A 28 -11.26 3.66 -3.57
N LEU A 29 -10.44 4.53 -2.97
CA LEU A 29 -9.63 4.15 -1.80
C LEU A 29 -10.49 3.94 -0.56
N LEU A 30 -11.50 4.77 -0.33
CA LEU A 30 -12.47 4.58 0.76
C LEU A 30 -13.18 3.22 0.60
N HIS A 31 -13.68 2.91 -0.59
CA HIS A 31 -14.30 1.62 -0.85
C HIS A 31 -13.34 0.45 -0.60
N PHE A 32 -12.10 0.54 -1.11
CA PHE A 32 -11.09 -0.49 -0.93
C PHE A 32 -10.73 -0.71 0.55
N ILE A 33 -10.50 0.37 1.30
CA ILE A 33 -10.15 0.32 2.73
C ILE A 33 -11.33 -0.24 3.53
N ASN A 34 -12.56 0.23 3.28
CA ASN A 34 -13.75 -0.27 3.96
C ASN A 34 -13.95 -1.78 3.74
N ASN A 35 -13.68 -2.29 2.53
CA ASN A 35 -13.71 -3.73 2.27
C ASN A 35 -12.67 -4.51 3.08
N LEU A 36 -11.48 -3.94 3.28
CA LEU A 36 -10.46 -4.56 4.14
C LEU A 36 -10.88 -4.54 5.62
N LEU A 37 -11.50 -3.46 6.09
CA LEU A 37 -11.97 -3.34 7.48
C LEU A 37 -13.02 -4.39 7.85
N MET A 38 -13.81 -4.85 6.89
CA MET A 38 -14.79 -5.94 7.12
C MET A 38 -14.14 -7.31 7.37
N THR A 39 -12.88 -7.51 6.96
CA THR A 39 -12.25 -8.85 6.92
C THR A 39 -10.96 -8.96 7.72
N ARG A 40 -10.46 -7.85 8.27
CA ARG A 40 -9.13 -7.75 8.86
C ARG A 40 -9.16 -7.12 10.25
N SER A 41 -8.18 -7.44 11.08
CA SER A 41 -8.05 -6.91 12.44
C SER A 41 -7.55 -5.47 12.45
N ASN A 42 -8.42 -4.55 12.87
CA ASN A 42 -8.10 -3.13 13.08
C ASN A 42 -7.55 -2.91 14.49
N PHE A 43 -6.62 -1.96 14.63
CA PHE A 43 -6.02 -1.58 15.90
C PHE A 43 -6.08 -0.07 16.06
N ASN A 44 -6.63 0.38 17.18
CA ASN A 44 -6.45 1.74 17.66
C ASN A 44 -5.19 1.87 18.54
N THR A 45 -4.79 3.10 18.85
CA THR A 45 -3.58 3.40 19.63
C THR A 45 -3.59 2.78 21.04
N LEU A 46 -4.75 2.59 21.66
CA LEU A 46 -4.88 1.98 22.99
C LEU A 46 -4.61 0.47 22.94
N GLU A 47 -5.18 -0.23 21.98
CA GLU A 47 -5.03 -1.69 21.78
C GLU A 47 -3.57 -2.09 21.48
N LEU A 48 -2.83 -1.21 20.78
CA LEU A 48 -1.41 -1.44 20.47
C LEU A 48 -0.56 -1.60 21.74
N ASN A 49 -0.85 -0.85 22.80
CA ASN A 49 -0.04 -0.86 24.01
C ASN A 49 -0.18 -2.15 24.80
N GLN A 50 -1.37 -2.75 24.77
CA GLN A 50 -1.68 -4.01 25.46
C GLN A 50 -1.20 -5.24 24.69
N THR A 51 -1.01 -5.10 23.37
CA THR A 51 -0.61 -6.21 22.51
C THR A 51 0.87 -6.58 22.68
N LYS A 52 1.13 -7.84 23.08
CA LYS A 52 2.49 -8.39 23.29
C LYS A 52 2.90 -9.43 22.24
N TYR A 53 1.97 -9.98 21.45
CA TYR A 53 2.31 -11.00 20.47
C TYR A 53 3.04 -10.40 19.26
N LYS A 54 3.98 -11.17 18.70
CA LYS A 54 4.75 -10.78 17.51
C LYS A 54 4.02 -11.28 16.28
N VAL A 55 3.81 -10.38 15.32
CA VAL A 55 3.22 -10.72 14.02
C VAL A 55 4.14 -10.23 12.93
N SER A 56 4.60 -11.15 12.09
CA SER A 56 5.23 -10.80 10.82
C SER A 56 4.13 -10.62 9.76
N GLY A 57 4.23 -9.58 8.94
CA GLY A 57 3.29 -9.44 7.83
C GLY A 57 3.26 -8.06 7.19
N THR A 58 2.19 -7.80 6.45
CA THR A 58 1.91 -6.51 5.82
C THR A 58 0.83 -5.75 6.57
N TYR A 59 0.90 -4.43 6.55
CA TYR A 59 -0.04 -3.57 7.23
C TYR A 59 -0.42 -2.35 6.41
N LEU A 60 -1.54 -1.75 6.78
CA LEU A 60 -2.03 -0.47 6.32
C LEU A 60 -2.10 0.49 7.51
N MET A 61 -1.53 1.68 7.34
CA MET A 61 -1.74 2.85 8.20
C MET A 61 -2.57 3.85 7.41
N TYR A 62 -3.66 4.35 7.98
CA TYR A 62 -4.58 5.24 7.27
C TYR A 62 -5.25 6.22 8.22
N SER A 63 -5.90 7.24 7.65
CA SER A 63 -6.77 8.15 8.39
C SER A 63 -7.99 8.50 7.56
N ILE A 64 -9.16 8.26 8.14
CA ILE A 64 -10.46 8.63 7.58
C ILE A 64 -11.19 9.42 8.66
N VAL A 65 -11.53 10.67 8.36
CA VAL A 65 -12.25 11.58 9.28
C VAL A 65 -13.45 12.14 8.54
N ASN A 66 -14.64 12.04 9.11
CA ASN A 66 -15.90 12.49 8.49
C ASN A 66 -16.09 11.96 7.06
N ASN A 67 -15.85 10.66 6.86
CA ASN A 67 -15.89 9.98 5.55
C ASN A 67 -14.96 10.55 4.47
N LYS A 68 -13.93 11.30 4.86
CA LYS A 68 -12.88 11.80 3.96
C LYS A 68 -11.56 11.12 4.25
N LEU A 69 -10.88 10.67 3.21
CA LEU A 69 -9.57 10.03 3.31
C LEU A 69 -8.51 11.12 3.45
N ASN A 70 -7.76 11.12 4.55
CA ASN A 70 -6.63 12.04 4.71
C ASN A 70 -5.37 11.46 4.07
N PHE A 71 -5.08 10.18 4.36
CA PHE A 71 -3.96 9.46 3.77
C PHE A 71 -4.10 7.93 3.90
N CYS A 72 -3.25 7.21 3.16
CA CYS A 72 -2.96 5.79 3.37
C CYS A 72 -1.46 5.50 3.18
N TYR A 73 -0.96 4.47 3.85
CA TYR A 73 0.41 4.00 3.77
C TYR A 73 0.46 2.49 4.00
N VAL A 74 1.13 1.77 3.11
CA VAL A 74 1.33 0.33 3.21
C VAL A 74 2.78 0.05 3.61
N GLY A 75 3.00 -0.93 4.48
CA GLY A 75 4.34 -1.42 4.78
C GLY A 75 4.38 -2.89 5.15
N GLU A 76 5.58 -3.44 5.27
CA GLU A 76 5.83 -4.75 5.88
C GLU A 76 6.70 -4.64 7.13
N SER A 77 6.61 -5.65 8.00
CA SER A 77 7.47 -5.79 9.17
C SER A 77 7.55 -7.25 9.63
N ARG A 78 8.69 -7.61 10.24
CA ARG A 78 8.82 -8.84 11.06
C ARG A 78 8.09 -8.74 12.41
N ASN A 79 7.72 -7.53 12.81
CA ASN A 79 6.89 -7.26 13.98
C ASN A 79 6.03 -6.03 13.69
N ILE A 80 4.81 -6.26 13.21
CA ILE A 80 3.86 -5.20 12.84
C ILE A 80 3.50 -4.34 14.06
N ILE A 81 3.28 -4.95 15.22
CA ILE A 81 2.88 -4.23 16.44
C ILE A 81 3.98 -3.24 16.89
N SER A 82 5.23 -3.69 16.89
CA SER A 82 6.38 -2.79 17.16
C SER A 82 6.46 -1.67 16.12
N ARG A 83 6.19 -1.98 14.84
CA ARG A 83 6.19 -1.00 13.75
C ARG A 83 5.08 0.04 13.89
N PHE A 84 3.91 -0.34 14.35
CA PHE A 84 2.82 0.60 14.67
C PHE A 84 3.23 1.55 15.80
N LYS A 85 3.81 1.03 16.89
CA LYS A 85 4.35 1.87 17.98
C LYS A 85 5.42 2.85 17.49
N GLN A 86 6.30 2.41 16.57
CA GLN A 86 7.29 3.29 15.94
C GLN A 86 6.63 4.41 15.12
N HIS A 87 5.56 4.13 14.38
CA HIS A 87 4.84 5.17 13.64
C HIS A 87 4.17 6.17 14.56
N VAL A 88 3.54 5.71 15.64
CA VAL A 88 2.95 6.56 16.68
C VAL A 88 4.01 7.47 17.30
N ASN A 89 5.14 6.92 17.72
CA ASN A 89 6.22 7.72 18.29
C ASN A 89 6.83 8.69 17.26
N GLY A 90 7.04 8.22 16.03
CA GLY A 90 7.58 9.02 14.94
C GLY A 90 6.69 10.19 14.56
N PHE A 91 5.37 10.01 14.59
CA PHE A 91 4.41 11.11 14.40
C PHE A 91 4.61 12.21 15.45
N LYS A 92 4.76 11.83 16.73
CA LYS A 92 4.91 12.77 17.86
C LYS A 92 6.26 13.48 17.88
N THR A 93 7.35 12.78 17.60
CA THR A 93 8.71 13.25 17.93
C THR A 93 9.64 13.41 16.72
N SER A 94 9.40 12.69 15.62
CA SER A 94 10.38 12.61 14.54
C SER A 94 10.29 13.79 13.57
N LYS A 95 11.47 14.30 13.18
CA LYS A 95 11.65 15.30 12.12
C LYS A 95 11.84 14.67 10.73
N GLU A 96 11.75 13.34 10.60
CA GLU A 96 11.87 12.69 9.30
C GLU A 96 10.79 13.16 8.32
N ARG A 97 11.17 13.24 7.04
CA ARG A 97 10.30 13.72 5.95
C ARG A 97 8.96 12.98 5.88
N PHE A 98 8.93 11.68 6.17
CA PHE A 98 7.70 10.89 6.17
C PHE A 98 6.71 11.41 7.22
N TYR A 99 7.14 11.54 8.47
CA TYR A 99 6.28 12.02 9.55
C TYR A 99 5.94 13.51 9.42
N SER A 100 6.85 14.33 8.87
CA SER A 100 6.53 15.71 8.51
C SER A 100 5.38 15.78 7.49
N LYS A 101 5.43 14.97 6.43
CA LYS A 101 4.35 14.89 5.43
C LYS A 101 3.07 14.33 6.04
N LEU A 102 3.16 13.36 6.95
CA LEU A 102 2.01 12.80 7.65
C LEU A 102 1.29 13.87 8.49
N ARG A 103 2.03 14.71 9.23
CA ARG A 103 1.48 15.84 10.01
C ARG A 103 0.83 16.93 9.15
N THR A 104 1.17 17.05 7.87
CA THR A 104 0.42 17.94 6.94
C THR A 104 -0.94 17.38 6.53
N LYS A 105 -1.22 16.11 6.84
CA LYS A 105 -2.46 15.41 6.46
C LYS A 105 -3.39 15.20 7.63
N VAL A 106 -2.85 15.11 8.84
CA VAL A 106 -3.58 14.80 10.07
C VAL A 106 -2.93 15.55 11.22
N ASN A 107 -3.75 16.16 12.08
CA ASN A 107 -3.31 16.95 13.22
C ASN A 107 -3.12 16.06 14.47
N ASP A 108 -4.06 15.15 14.71
CA ASP A 108 -4.13 14.35 15.93
C ASP A 108 -3.74 12.89 15.68
N ILE A 109 -3.07 12.27 16.64
CA ILE A 109 -2.59 10.88 16.48
C ILE A 109 -3.76 9.89 16.54
N GLU A 110 -4.84 10.28 17.20
CA GLU A 110 -6.09 9.53 17.38
C GLU A 110 -6.81 9.31 16.03
N ASP A 111 -6.58 10.18 15.05
CA ASP A 111 -7.11 10.06 13.69
C ASP A 111 -6.35 9.04 12.83
N ILE A 112 -5.25 8.46 13.35
CA ILE A 112 -4.43 7.47 12.65
C ILE A 112 -4.82 6.06 13.12
N SER A 113 -5.30 5.26 12.18
CA SER A 113 -5.69 3.86 12.37
C SER A 113 -4.71 2.90 11.71
N PHE A 114 -4.66 1.67 12.23
CA PHE A 114 -3.74 0.63 11.80
C PHE A 114 -4.46 -0.68 11.53
N LEU A 115 -4.17 -1.32 10.40
CA LEU A 115 -4.80 -2.57 9.99
C LEU A 115 -3.72 -3.60 9.64
N ILE A 116 -3.83 -4.81 10.18
CA ILE A 116 -3.02 -5.95 9.73
C ILE A 116 -3.66 -6.50 8.45
N LEU A 117 -2.92 -6.47 7.34
CA LEU A 117 -3.42 -6.90 6.04
C LEU A 117 -3.28 -8.41 5.86
N ASP A 118 -2.07 -8.94 6.08
CA ASP A 118 -1.76 -10.36 5.96
C ASP A 118 -0.65 -10.72 6.96
N GLN A 119 -0.73 -11.90 7.55
CA GLN A 119 0.29 -12.46 8.44
C GLN A 119 1.18 -13.41 7.64
N ILE A 120 2.46 -13.08 7.50
CA ILE A 120 3.39 -13.76 6.58
C ILE A 120 4.79 -13.72 7.19
N ASP A 121 5.39 -14.90 7.39
CA ASP A 121 6.72 -15.02 7.97
C ASP A 121 7.86 -14.90 6.96
N ASP A 122 7.65 -15.33 5.72
CA ASP A 122 8.65 -15.14 4.67
C ASP A 122 8.77 -13.67 4.29
N GLN A 123 10.01 -13.16 4.23
CA GLN A 123 10.25 -11.76 3.92
C GLN A 123 9.91 -11.44 2.46
N ASN A 124 10.20 -12.33 1.52
CA ASN A 124 9.97 -12.03 0.12
C ASN A 124 8.48 -12.02 -0.21
N GLU A 125 7.71 -12.95 0.35
CA GLU A 125 6.24 -12.99 0.26
C GLU A 125 5.62 -11.73 0.86
N ARG A 126 6.10 -11.27 2.02
CA ARG A 126 5.69 -9.97 2.57
C ARG A 126 5.93 -8.82 1.61
N LEU A 127 7.10 -8.76 0.97
CA LEU A 127 7.45 -7.69 0.04
C LEU A 127 6.61 -7.75 -1.25
N ILE A 128 6.26 -8.95 -1.71
CA ILE A 128 5.32 -9.18 -2.82
C ILE A 128 3.94 -8.63 -2.45
N LYS A 129 3.42 -8.99 -1.26
CA LYS A 129 2.13 -8.50 -0.77
C LYS A 129 2.12 -6.99 -0.49
N GLU A 130 3.19 -6.45 0.09
CA GLU A 130 3.38 -5.00 0.24
C GLU A 130 3.26 -4.32 -1.13
N THR A 131 3.94 -4.83 -2.15
CA THR A 131 3.90 -4.30 -3.51
C THR A 131 2.47 -4.36 -4.07
N TYR A 132 1.76 -5.47 -3.90
CA TYR A 132 0.34 -5.60 -4.31
C TYR A 132 -0.52 -4.48 -3.71
N TYR A 133 -0.45 -4.27 -2.39
CA TYR A 133 -1.25 -3.27 -1.70
C TYR A 133 -0.82 -1.85 -2.03
N ILE A 134 0.46 -1.57 -2.29
CA ILE A 134 0.93 -0.25 -2.74
C ILE A 134 0.30 0.11 -4.10
N TYR A 135 0.23 -0.83 -5.05
CA TYR A 135 -0.43 -0.57 -6.33
C TYR A 135 -1.94 -0.41 -6.19
N SER A 136 -2.56 -1.23 -5.33
CA SER A 136 -3.98 -1.14 -5.01
C SER A 136 -4.30 0.22 -4.42
N THR A 137 -3.52 0.70 -3.45
CA THR A 137 -3.74 1.99 -2.76
C THR A 137 -3.10 3.21 -3.45
N LYS A 138 -2.50 3.03 -4.63
CA LYS A 138 -1.72 4.07 -5.29
C LYS A 138 -2.55 5.32 -5.60
N SER A 139 -2.08 6.46 -5.12
CA SER A 139 -2.66 7.79 -5.40
C SER A 139 -1.61 8.87 -5.16
N LYS A 140 -1.60 9.94 -5.97
CA LYS A 140 -0.75 11.12 -5.70
C LYS A 140 -1.28 12.02 -4.59
N PHE A 141 -2.56 11.92 -4.26
CA PHE A 141 -3.22 12.75 -3.25
C PHE A 141 -3.14 12.16 -1.85
N TYR A 142 -3.38 10.85 -1.75
CA TYR A 142 -3.64 10.16 -0.48
C TYR A 142 -2.54 9.17 -0.08
N SER A 143 -1.87 8.51 -1.03
CA SER A 143 -0.84 7.53 -0.67
C SER A 143 0.46 8.21 -0.24
N LEU A 144 1.02 7.77 0.87
CA LEU A 144 2.33 8.22 1.37
C LEU A 144 3.48 7.35 0.88
N ASN A 145 3.22 6.19 0.28
CA ASN A 145 4.26 5.35 -0.32
C ASN A 145 4.97 6.07 -1.46
N THR A 146 6.29 6.22 -1.34
CA THR A 146 7.13 6.86 -2.38
C THR A 146 7.71 5.84 -3.37
N LYS A 147 7.90 4.60 -2.93
CA LYS A 147 8.40 3.49 -3.74
C LYS A 147 7.25 2.52 -4.03
N LEU A 148 7.22 1.98 -5.25
CA LEU A 148 6.23 0.98 -5.65
C LEU A 148 6.65 -0.44 -5.29
N VAL A 149 7.96 -0.68 -5.23
CA VAL A 149 8.56 -1.97 -4.93
C VAL A 149 9.75 -1.75 -4.01
N ASN A 150 9.90 -2.63 -3.03
CA ASN A 150 11.02 -2.59 -2.13
C ASN A 150 12.29 -3.12 -2.83
N ARG A 151 13.44 -2.45 -2.58
CA ARG A 151 14.76 -2.86 -3.11
C ARG A 151 15.31 -4.14 -2.47
N LYS A 152 14.54 -4.83 -1.63
CA LYS A 152 14.87 -6.17 -1.13
C LYS A 152 14.07 -7.29 -1.79
N MET A 153 12.98 -6.96 -2.51
CA MET A 153 12.13 -7.97 -3.16
C MET A 153 12.88 -8.71 -4.26
N LYS A 154 12.96 -10.03 -4.13
CA LYS A 154 13.59 -10.95 -5.08
C LYS A 154 12.53 -11.56 -6.00
N CYS A 155 12.96 -11.91 -7.21
CA CYS A 155 12.11 -12.71 -8.09
C CYS A 155 11.85 -14.10 -7.45
N PRO A 156 10.80 -14.82 -7.86
CA PRO A 156 10.47 -16.14 -7.29
C PRO A 156 11.62 -17.16 -7.36
N LYS A 157 12.52 -16.99 -8.34
CA LYS A 157 13.70 -17.84 -8.52
C LYS A 157 14.95 -17.34 -7.76
N GLY A 158 14.84 -16.29 -6.95
CA GLY A 158 15.95 -15.73 -6.16
C GLY A 158 17.06 -15.01 -6.95
N HIS A 159 17.10 -15.11 -8.28
CA HIS A 159 18.21 -14.64 -9.14
C HIS A 159 18.51 -13.14 -9.09
N GLY A 160 17.55 -12.30 -8.69
CA GLY A 160 17.73 -10.86 -8.76
C GLY A 160 16.57 -10.07 -8.19
N MET A 161 16.79 -8.77 -8.17
CA MET A 161 15.81 -7.77 -7.79
C MET A 161 14.64 -7.70 -8.77
N VAL A 162 13.54 -7.10 -8.35
CA VAL A 162 12.32 -6.99 -9.16
C VAL A 162 12.00 -5.55 -9.48
N LYS A 163 11.68 -5.29 -10.74
CA LYS A 163 10.95 -4.08 -11.18
C LYS A 163 9.48 -4.44 -11.34
N SER A 164 8.58 -3.64 -10.79
CA SER A 164 7.14 -3.85 -10.91
C SER A 164 6.49 -2.86 -11.87
N PHE A 165 5.36 -3.25 -12.44
CA PHE A 165 4.51 -2.35 -13.24
C PHE A 165 3.05 -2.81 -13.19
N LEU A 166 2.13 -1.85 -13.36
CA LEU A 166 0.70 -2.13 -13.50
C LEU A 166 0.40 -2.28 -14.98
N ASN A 167 -0.42 -3.26 -15.32
CA ASN A 167 -0.97 -3.44 -16.66
C ASN A 167 -2.39 -4.02 -16.52
N TYR A 168 -2.97 -4.44 -17.62
CA TYR A 168 -4.23 -5.18 -17.65
C TYR A 168 -4.09 -6.45 -18.50
N GLU A 169 -4.94 -7.43 -18.22
CA GLU A 169 -5.05 -8.64 -19.01
C GLU A 169 -5.71 -8.31 -20.36
N LYS A 170 -5.05 -8.72 -21.45
CA LYS A 170 -5.55 -8.51 -22.81
C LYS A 170 -6.48 -9.67 -23.18
N ASN A 171 -7.41 -9.44 -24.10
CA ASN A 171 -8.35 -10.45 -24.62
C ASN A 171 -9.41 -10.92 -23.62
N ILE A 172 -9.87 -10.04 -22.75
CA ILE A 172 -11.02 -10.27 -21.86
C ILE A 172 -12.03 -9.14 -22.04
N GLU A 173 -13.31 -9.40 -21.74
CA GLU A 173 -14.37 -8.40 -21.97
C GLU A 173 -14.31 -7.21 -21.00
N LYS A 174 -13.90 -7.47 -19.76
CA LYS A 174 -13.89 -6.48 -18.67
C LYS A 174 -12.47 -6.18 -18.24
N LEU A 175 -12.19 -4.91 -17.91
CA LEU A 175 -10.86 -4.52 -17.47
C LEU A 175 -10.46 -5.27 -16.19
N LYS A 176 -9.43 -6.11 -16.29
CA LYS A 176 -8.78 -6.75 -15.15
C LYS A 176 -7.36 -6.24 -15.02
N LEU A 177 -7.13 -5.47 -13.97
CA LEU A 177 -5.81 -4.95 -13.65
C LEU A 177 -4.93 -6.06 -13.10
N VAL A 178 -3.68 -6.10 -13.55
CA VAL A 178 -2.68 -7.06 -13.13
C VAL A 178 -1.38 -6.34 -12.81
N ILE A 179 -0.79 -6.67 -11.67
CA ILE A 179 0.51 -6.15 -11.28
C ILE A 179 1.54 -7.20 -11.64
N TYR A 180 2.52 -6.81 -12.44
CA TYR A 180 3.60 -7.69 -12.87
C TYR A 180 4.90 -7.32 -12.17
N GLY A 181 5.66 -8.34 -11.79
CA GLY A 181 7.06 -8.25 -11.39
C GLY A 181 7.94 -8.83 -12.49
N LYS A 182 9.02 -8.13 -12.85
CA LYS A 182 10.05 -8.62 -13.79
C LYS A 182 11.40 -8.63 -13.09
N CYS A 183 12.12 -9.74 -13.19
CA CYS A 183 13.49 -9.83 -12.67
C CYS A 183 14.41 -8.86 -13.42
N THR A 184 15.27 -8.14 -12.70
CA THR A 184 16.24 -7.20 -13.28
C THR A 184 17.57 -7.87 -13.63
N ASN A 185 17.78 -9.13 -13.24
CA ASN A 185 18.97 -9.88 -13.61
C ASN A 185 18.94 -10.17 -15.12
N LYS A 186 20.00 -9.81 -15.85
CA LYS A 186 20.09 -9.94 -17.32
C LYS A 186 19.88 -11.38 -17.82
N LYS A 187 20.27 -12.39 -17.05
CA LYS A 187 20.11 -13.82 -17.39
C LYS A 187 18.72 -14.36 -17.04
N CYS A 188 17.98 -13.69 -16.16
CA CYS A 188 16.66 -14.11 -15.69
C CYS A 188 15.56 -13.34 -16.43
N LYS A 189 14.82 -14.01 -17.32
CA LYS A 189 13.70 -13.42 -18.06
C LYS A 189 12.35 -13.54 -17.32
N GLU A 190 12.38 -13.98 -16.07
CA GLU A 190 11.17 -14.23 -15.26
C GLU A 190 10.29 -12.99 -15.16
N THR A 191 9.02 -13.16 -15.53
CA THR A 191 7.95 -12.19 -15.31
C THR A 191 6.79 -12.92 -14.66
N PHE A 192 6.33 -12.42 -13.52
CA PHE A 192 5.34 -13.09 -12.67
C PHE A 192 4.28 -12.11 -12.20
N VAL A 193 3.12 -12.63 -11.83
CA VAL A 193 2.02 -11.83 -11.26
C VAL A 193 2.26 -11.61 -9.78
N ILE A 194 2.14 -10.36 -9.33
CA ILE A 194 2.17 -9.96 -7.93
C ILE A 194 0.72 -9.95 -7.42
N LYS A 195 0.40 -10.84 -6.47
CA LYS A 195 -0.94 -11.04 -5.92
C LYS A 195 -0.91 -11.19 -4.41
#